data_AF-Q94955-F1
#
_entry.id   AF-Q94955-F1
#
_cell.length_a   1.000
_cell.length_b   1.000
_cell.length_c   1.000
_cell.angle_alpha   90.00
_cell.angle_beta   90.00
_cell.angle_gamma   90.00
#
_symmetry.space_group_name_H-M   'P 1'
#
loop_
_entity.id
_entity.type
_entity.pdbx_description
1 polymer ?
#
loop_
_entity_poly.entity_id
_entity_poly.type
_entity_poly.pdbx_seq_one_letter_code
_entity_poly.pdbx_strand_id
1 'polypeptide(L)'
;FEVEIVMAKDGSHDKIISFKQIGGQRVDIERKNRTREPVQCYRCQGFRHAKNSCMRPPRCMKCAGDHLSSCCTKPRTTPATCVNCSGEHISAYKGCPVYKAEKQKLAANNIDTNKIRTIKDATNNYYRRQGPPPRNNTPRL
;
A
#
# COMPACT_ATOMS: atom_id res chain seq x y z
N PHE A 1 15.52 -20.29 -19.65
CA PHE A 1 14.53 -19.57 -20.48
C PHE A 1 13.65 -18.77 -19.55
N GLU A 2 13.85 -17.45 -19.50
CA GLU A 2 12.96 -16.55 -18.76
C GLU A 2 11.95 -16.00 -19.76
N VAL A 3 10.67 -16.30 -19.55
CA VAL A 3 9.59 -15.75 -20.37
C VAL A 3 9.04 -14.56 -19.62
N GLU A 4 9.37 -13.35 -20.09
CA GLU A 4 8.81 -12.13 -19.54
C GLU A 4 7.45 -11.87 -20.20
N ILE A 5 6.37 -11.99 -19.42
CA ILE A 5 5.01 -11.76 -19.91
C ILE A 5 4.76 -10.25 -19.93
N VAL A 6 4.87 -9.64 -21.11
CA VAL A 6 4.54 -8.22 -21.32
C VAL A 6 3.04 -8.08 -21.58
N MET A 7 2.34 -7.33 -20.74
CA MET A 7 0.93 -7.02 -20.96
C MET A 7 0.75 -6.08 -22.17
N ALA A 8 -0.17 -6.41 -23.07
CA ALA A 8 -0.57 -5.52 -24.16
C ALA A 8 -1.27 -4.26 -23.60
N LYS A 9 -0.83 -3.08 -24.07
CA LYS A 9 -1.30 -1.75 -23.61
C LYS A 9 -2.64 -1.32 -24.20
N ASP A 10 -3.20 -2.13 -25.10
CA ASP A 10 -4.44 -1.89 -25.84
C ASP A 10 -5.72 -2.20 -25.03
N GLY A 11 -5.58 -2.64 -23.78
CA GLY A 11 -6.73 -3.00 -22.92
C GLY A 11 -7.39 -4.33 -23.28
N SER A 12 -6.84 -5.08 -24.24
CA SER A 12 -7.35 -6.41 -24.64
C SER A 12 -7.45 -7.39 -23.48
N HIS A 13 -6.57 -7.25 -22.49
CA HIS A 13 -6.52 -8.05 -21.26
C HIS A 13 -7.74 -7.86 -20.34
N ASP A 14 -8.52 -6.79 -20.48
CA ASP A 14 -9.72 -6.60 -19.64
C ASP A 14 -10.82 -7.63 -19.95
N LYS A 15 -10.80 -8.24 -21.14
CA LYS A 15 -11.75 -9.28 -21.55
C LYS A 15 -11.49 -10.64 -20.88
N ILE A 16 -10.36 -10.82 -20.20
CA ILE A 16 -10.03 -12.10 -19.56
C ILE A 16 -11.02 -12.47 -18.45
N ILE A 17 -11.65 -11.46 -17.82
CA ILE A 17 -12.60 -11.64 -16.71
C ILE A 17 -13.90 -12.30 -17.21
N SER A 18 -14.24 -12.16 -18.50
CA SER A 18 -15.45 -12.77 -19.06
C SER A 18 -15.26 -14.19 -19.58
N PHE A 19 -14.04 -14.75 -19.50
CA PHE A 19 -13.78 -16.12 -19.93
C PHE A 19 -14.40 -17.10 -18.92
N LYS A 20 -15.22 -18.01 -19.44
CA LYS A 20 -15.87 -19.06 -18.64
C LYS A 20 -15.20 -20.41 -18.75
N GLN A 21 -14.26 -20.57 -19.69
CA GLN A 21 -13.61 -21.84 -19.96
C GLN A 21 -12.17 -21.62 -20.44
N ILE A 22 -11.23 -22.38 -19.88
CA ILE A 22 -9.83 -22.44 -20.31
C ILE A 22 -9.46 -23.91 -20.46
N GLY A 23 -8.98 -24.32 -21.64
CA GLY A 23 -8.53 -25.70 -21.88
C GLY A 23 -9.57 -26.77 -21.56
N GLY A 24 -10.86 -26.49 -21.77
CA GLY A 24 -11.95 -27.41 -21.46
C GLY A 24 -12.51 -27.33 -20.04
N GLN A 25 -11.79 -26.73 -19.08
CA GLN A 25 -12.27 -26.53 -17.71
C GLN A 25 -13.08 -25.25 -17.56
N ARG A 26 -14.21 -25.32 -16.85
CA ARG A 26 -14.96 -24.14 -16.43
C ARG A 26 -14.19 -23.39 -15.35
N VAL A 27 -14.07 -22.08 -15.49
CA VAL A 27 -13.31 -21.23 -14.57
C VAL A 27 -14.07 -19.94 -14.28
N ASP A 28 -13.94 -19.44 -13.06
CA ASP A 28 -14.37 -18.10 -12.66
C ASP A 28 -13.13 -17.23 -12.44
N ILE A 29 -13.00 -16.17 -13.24
CA ILE A 29 -11.82 -15.31 -13.26
C ILE A 29 -12.18 -13.98 -12.61
N GLU A 30 -11.64 -13.74 -11.43
CA GLU A 30 -11.81 -12.48 -10.72
C GLU A 30 -10.52 -11.66 -10.70
N ARG A 31 -10.66 -10.34 -10.64
CA ARG A 31 -9.49 -9.49 -10.35
C ARG A 31 -9.03 -9.81 -8.92
N LYS A 32 -7.73 -10.10 -8.75
CA LYS A 32 -7.13 -10.23 -7.43
C LYS A 32 -7.53 -9.05 -6.56
N ASN A 33 -8.29 -9.32 -5.50
CA ASN A 33 -8.68 -8.31 -4.53
C ASN A 33 -7.40 -7.76 -3.89
N ARG A 34 -7.03 -6.52 -4.24
CA ARG A 34 -5.89 -5.83 -3.63
C ARG A 34 -6.30 -5.39 -2.23
N THR A 35 -6.27 -6.31 -1.27
CA THR A 35 -6.38 -5.95 0.14
C THR A 35 -5.24 -5.01 0.48
N ARG A 36 -5.54 -3.72 0.63
CA ARG A 36 -4.55 -2.72 1.00
C ARG A 36 -4.21 -2.90 2.47
N GLU A 37 -2.98 -3.29 2.75
CA GLU A 37 -2.46 -3.27 4.12
C GLU A 37 -2.07 -1.84 4.51
N PRO A 38 -2.26 -1.44 5.78
CA PRO A 38 -1.66 -0.23 6.32
C PRO A 38 -0.16 -0.20 6.08
N VAL A 39 0.31 0.87 5.44
CA VAL A 39 1.74 1.15 5.34
C VAL A 39 2.28 1.40 6.74
N GLN A 40 3.16 0.53 7.21
CA GLN A 40 3.84 0.66 8.50
C GLN A 40 5.28 1.10 8.29
N CYS A 41 5.69 2.14 9.03
CA CYS A 41 7.03 2.67 8.99
C CYS A 41 7.98 1.81 9.83
N TYR A 42 8.97 1.15 9.21
CA TYR A 42 9.95 0.36 9.95
C TYR A 42 10.93 1.16 10.81
N ARG A 43 10.96 2.50 10.69
CA ARG A 43 11.77 3.38 11.55
C ARG A 43 11.06 3.69 12.85
N CYS A 44 9.84 4.23 12.81
CA CYS A 44 9.11 4.67 14.00
C CYS A 44 7.95 3.75 14.43
N GLN A 45 7.70 2.66 13.69
CA GLN A 45 6.59 1.70 13.87
C GLN A 45 5.17 2.25 13.68
N GLY A 46 5.02 3.54 13.39
CA GLY A 46 3.74 4.18 13.09
C GLY A 46 3.21 3.86 11.69
N PHE A 47 1.98 4.29 11.41
CA PHE A 47 1.29 4.01 10.15
C PHE A 47 1.29 5.22 9.18
N ARG A 48 0.85 4.98 7.94
CA ARG A 48 0.58 5.96 6.85
C ARG A 48 1.80 6.54 6.13
N HIS A 49 3.01 6.12 6.47
CA HIS A 49 4.22 6.58 5.79
C HIS A 49 5.29 5.49 5.76
N ALA A 50 6.17 5.56 4.75
CA ALA A 50 7.30 4.66 4.63
C ALA A 50 8.52 5.19 5.40
N LYS A 51 9.53 4.33 5.59
CA LYS A 51 10.81 4.65 6.25
C LYS A 51 11.47 5.90 5.64
N ASN A 52 11.46 6.02 4.32
CA ASN A 52 12.17 7.08 3.59
C ASN A 52 11.55 8.47 3.79
N SER A 53 10.27 8.53 4.13
CA SER A 53 9.54 9.79 4.39
C SER A 53 9.37 10.05 5.90
N CYS A 54 10.05 9.28 6.75
CA CYS A 54 9.86 9.34 8.19
C CYS A 54 10.74 10.39 8.84
N MET A 55 10.10 11.38 9.49
CA MET A 55 10.76 12.44 10.28
C MET A 55 10.75 12.18 11.79
N ARG A 56 10.27 11.01 12.23
CA ARG A 56 10.15 10.65 13.65
C ARG A 56 11.40 9.92 14.16
N PRO A 57 11.69 9.98 15.48
CA PRO A 57 12.77 9.19 16.07
C PRO A 57 12.54 7.68 15.85
N PRO A 58 13.62 6.88 15.77
CA PRO A 58 13.51 5.44 15.61
C PRO A 58 12.92 4.79 16.86
N ARG A 59 12.05 3.80 16.66
CA ARG A 59 11.44 3.00 17.72
C ARG A 59 11.58 1.53 17.39
N CYS A 60 11.97 0.74 18.39
CA CYS A 60 12.18 -0.68 18.24
C CYS A 60 10.84 -1.41 18.10
N MET A 61 10.68 -2.20 17.04
CA MET A 61 9.47 -3.00 16.79
C MET A 61 9.17 -3.98 17.93
N LYS A 62 10.22 -4.45 18.62
CA LYS A 62 10.14 -5.49 19.63
C LYS A 62 9.92 -4.96 21.04
N CYS A 63 10.65 -3.93 21.45
CA CYS A 63 10.64 -3.50 22.86
C CYS A 63 10.18 -2.05 23.06
N ALA A 64 9.74 -1.40 21.98
CA ALA A 64 9.35 0.00 21.97
C ALA A 64 10.42 0.99 22.48
N GLY A 65 11.70 0.61 22.56
CA GLY A 65 12.78 1.53 22.93
C GLY A 65 13.20 2.50 21.82
N ASP A 66 13.91 3.57 22.18
CA ASP A 66 14.38 4.63 21.28
C ASP A 66 15.64 4.24 20.48
N HIS A 67 15.53 3.16 19.73
CA HIS A 67 16.57 2.65 18.83
C HIS A 67 15.94 1.93 17.64
N LEU A 68 16.74 1.70 16.59
CA LEU A 68 16.33 0.85 15.47
C LEU A 68 16.23 -0.61 15.91
N SER A 69 15.25 -1.35 15.39
CA SER A 69 15.10 -2.78 15.73
C SER A 69 16.34 -3.63 15.47
N SER A 70 17.21 -3.22 14.53
CA SER A 70 18.50 -3.87 14.25
C SER A 70 19.52 -3.73 15.38
N CYS A 71 19.40 -2.69 16.21
CA CYS A 71 20.29 -2.41 17.34
C CYS A 71 19.71 -2.94 18.67
N CYS A 72 18.65 -3.75 18.62
CA CYS A 72 17.99 -4.22 19.83
C CYS A 72 18.82 -5.32 20.51
N THR A 73 19.23 -5.08 21.76
CA THR A 73 20.00 -6.03 22.57
C THR A 73 19.12 -7.04 23.33
N LYS A 74 17.80 -6.83 23.38
CA LYS A 74 16.90 -7.73 24.14
C LYS A 74 16.83 -9.11 23.47
N PRO A 75 17.03 -10.22 24.21
CA PRO A 75 16.99 -11.58 23.65
C PRO A 75 15.60 -11.98 23.19
N ARG A 76 15.47 -12.85 22.17
CA ARG A 76 14.18 -13.21 21.53
C ARG A 76 13.11 -13.75 22.49
N THR A 77 13.53 -14.25 23.65
CA THR A 77 12.68 -14.79 24.72
C THR A 77 11.99 -13.72 25.56
N THR A 78 12.44 -12.45 25.53
CA THR A 78 11.78 -11.39 26.29
C THR A 78 10.42 -11.04 25.69
N PRO A 79 9.40 -10.76 26.53
CA PRO A 79 8.11 -10.29 26.04
C PRO A 79 8.31 -9.03 25.19
N ALA A 80 7.62 -8.99 24.06
CA ALA A 80 7.63 -7.85 23.17
C ALA A 80 6.63 -6.80 23.66
N THR A 81 6.89 -5.54 23.37
CA THR A 81 6.01 -4.41 23.68
C THR A 81 5.70 -3.66 22.39
N CYS A 82 4.42 -3.50 22.10
CA CYS A 82 3.96 -2.79 20.92
C CYS A 82 4.13 -1.28 21.10
N VAL A 83 4.73 -0.59 20.13
CA VAL A 83 4.87 0.88 20.13
C VAL A 83 3.50 1.58 20.04
N ASN A 84 2.52 0.95 19.38
CA ASN A 84 1.25 1.58 19.03
C ASN A 84 0.15 1.35 20.08
N CYS A 85 0.11 0.20 20.74
CA CYS A 85 -0.93 -0.14 21.72
C CYS A 85 -0.38 -0.59 23.08
N SER A 86 0.94 -0.60 23.27
CA SER A 86 1.62 -1.03 24.50
C SER A 86 1.34 -2.47 24.93
N GLY A 87 0.69 -3.29 24.09
CA GLY A 87 0.39 -4.69 24.37
C GLY A 87 1.61 -5.60 24.23
N GLU A 88 1.48 -6.84 24.75
CA GLU A 88 2.54 -7.86 24.78
C GLU A 88 2.72 -8.57 23.43
N HIS A 89 3.07 -7.80 22.40
CA HIS A 89 3.37 -8.32 21.08
C HIS A 89 4.29 -7.36 20.30
N ILE A 90 4.90 -7.85 19.23
CA ILE A 90 5.69 -7.00 18.33
C ILE A 90 4.80 -5.96 17.63
N SER A 91 5.35 -4.80 17.28
CA SER A 91 4.60 -3.72 16.62
C SER A 91 4.04 -4.09 15.24
N ALA A 92 4.59 -5.13 14.59
CA ALA A 92 4.11 -5.65 13.30
C ALA A 92 2.96 -6.68 13.42
N TYR A 93 2.51 -7.00 14.64
CA TYR A 93 1.45 -7.98 14.85
C TYR A 93 0.12 -7.51 14.25
N LYS A 94 -0.41 -8.28 13.29
CA LYS A 94 -1.65 -7.98 12.57
C LYS A 94 -2.91 -8.09 13.45
N GLY A 95 -2.81 -8.76 14.60
CA GLY A 95 -3.87 -8.82 15.60
C GLY A 95 -3.98 -7.57 16.48
N CYS A 96 -3.02 -6.64 16.40
CA CYS A 96 -3.00 -5.40 17.18
C CYS A 96 -4.28 -4.58 16.95
N PRO A 97 -4.93 -4.06 18.01
CA PRO A 97 -6.15 -3.26 17.87
C PRO A 97 -5.93 -2.00 17.02
N VAL A 98 -4.77 -1.35 17.16
CA VAL A 98 -4.43 -0.16 16.37
C VAL A 98 -4.21 -0.51 14.89
N TYR A 99 -3.57 -1.66 14.62
CA TYR A 99 -3.44 -2.15 13.24
C TYR A 99 -4.80 -2.44 12.60
N LYS A 100 -5.69 -3.12 13.33
CA LYS A 100 -7.05 -3.42 12.86
C LYS A 100 -7.84 -2.14 12.57
N ALA A 101 -7.77 -1.16 13.47
CA ALA A 101 -8.42 0.14 13.27
C ALA A 101 -7.88 0.86 12.02
N GLU A 102 -6.56 0.84 11.80
CA GLU A 102 -5.97 1.46 10.61
C GLU A 102 -6.36 0.72 9.31
N LYS A 103 -6.43 -0.62 9.37
CA LYS A 103 -6.91 -1.44 8.24
C LYS A 103 -8.37 -1.15 7.91
N GLN A 104 -9.22 -0.97 8.91
CA GLN A 104 -10.63 -0.59 8.72
C GLN A 104 -10.76 0.78 8.06
N LYS A 105 -9.95 1.77 8.47
CA LYS A 105 -9.92 3.10 7.83
C LYS A 105 -9.52 3.02 6.35
N LEU A 106 -8.62 2.11 5.98
CA LEU A 106 -8.27 1.91 4.57
C LEU A 106 -9.39 1.24 3.76
N ALA A 107 -10.13 0.31 4.37
CA ALA A 107 -11.28 -0.31 3.75
C ALA A 107 -12.45 0.68 3.58
N ALA A 108 -12.66 1.59 4.54
CA ALA A 108 -13.65 2.66 4.42
C ALA A 108 -13.26 3.68 3.32
N ASN A 109 -11.97 3.96 3.17
CA ASN A 109 -11.43 4.83 2.12
C ASN A 109 -11.21 4.07 0.79
N ASN A 110 -12.04 3.06 0.48
CA ASN A 110 -12.04 2.39 -0.82
C ASN A 110 -12.46 3.41 -1.90
N ILE A 111 -11.50 4.23 -2.34
CA ILE A 111 -11.65 5.02 -3.55
C ILE A 111 -11.80 4.00 -4.66
N ASP A 112 -13.00 3.93 -5.22
CA ASP A 112 -13.29 3.10 -6.37
C ASP A 112 -12.26 3.40 -7.47
N THR A 113 -11.40 2.42 -7.72
CA THR A 113 -10.34 2.52 -8.71
C THR A 113 -10.90 2.77 -10.12
N ASN A 114 -12.14 2.39 -10.40
CA ASN A 114 -12.82 2.73 -11.65
C ASN A 114 -13.15 4.22 -11.73
N LYS A 115 -13.51 4.85 -10.60
CA LYS A 115 -13.77 6.28 -10.49
C LYS A 115 -12.48 7.11 -10.67
N ILE A 116 -11.35 6.64 -10.14
CA ILE A 116 -10.04 7.29 -10.37
C ILE A 116 -9.63 7.17 -11.86
N ARG A 117 -9.84 6.01 -12.49
CA ARG A 117 -9.51 5.80 -13.92
C ARG A 117 -10.34 6.73 -14.81
N THR A 118 -11.65 6.78 -14.62
CA THR A 118 -12.53 7.70 -15.36
C THR A 118 -12.13 9.17 -15.19
N ILE A 119 -11.72 9.60 -13.99
CA ILE A 119 -11.20 10.97 -13.77
C ILE A 119 -9.90 11.20 -14.54
N LYS A 120 -8.97 10.24 -14.56
CA LYS A 120 -7.72 10.33 -15.34
C LYS A 120 -7.94 10.32 -16.85
N ASP A 121 -8.90 9.55 -17.33
CA ASP A 121 -9.26 9.48 -18.74
C ASP A 121 -9.96 10.77 -19.20
N ALA A 122 -10.79 11.36 -18.34
CA ALA A 122 -11.41 12.66 -18.56
C ALA A 122 -10.37 13.81 -18.56
N THR A 123 -9.42 13.81 -17.63
CA THR A 123 -8.33 14.82 -17.61
C THR A 123 -7.38 14.66 -18.80
N ASN A 124 -7.02 13.44 -19.19
CA ASN A 124 -6.22 13.22 -20.40
C ASN A 124 -6.94 13.70 -21.67
N ASN A 125 -8.24 13.44 -21.80
CA ASN A 125 -9.03 13.94 -22.93
C ASN A 125 -9.11 15.48 -22.94
N TYR A 126 -9.25 16.10 -21.79
CA TYR A 126 -9.26 17.57 -21.65
C TYR A 126 -7.93 18.18 -22.12
N TYR A 127 -6.78 17.68 -21.65
CA TYR A 127 -5.47 18.19 -22.09
C TYR A 127 -5.15 17.86 -23.54
N ARG A 128 -5.69 16.76 -24.10
CA ARG A 128 -5.61 16.49 -25.55
C ARG A 128 -6.31 17.56 -26.38
N ARG A 129 -7.38 18.14 -25.85
CA ARG A 129 -8.19 19.17 -26.54
C ARG A 129 -7.70 20.59 -26.29
N GLN A 130 -7.22 20.92 -25.10
CA GLN A 130 -6.90 22.29 -24.69
C GLN A 130 -5.40 22.55 -24.43
N GLY A 131 -4.55 21.52 -24.52
CA GLY A 131 -3.13 21.60 -24.17
C GLY A 131 -2.89 21.59 -22.65
N PRO A 132 -1.69 21.19 -22.18
CA PRO A 132 -1.35 21.20 -20.76
C PRO A 132 -1.23 22.65 -20.23
N PRO A 133 -1.52 22.89 -18.94
CA PRO A 133 -1.43 24.22 -18.37
C PRO A 133 0.02 24.72 -18.39
N PRO A 134 0.25 26.02 -18.60
CA PRO A 134 1.58 26.60 -18.59
C PRO A 134 2.24 26.39 -17.22
N ARG A 135 3.54 26.05 -17.22
CA ARG A 135 4.31 25.85 -15.99
C ARG A 135 4.44 27.18 -15.26
N ASN A 136 3.99 27.22 -14.01
CA ASN A 136 4.11 28.41 -13.17
C ASN A 136 5.56 28.51 -12.67
N ASN A 137 6.33 29.45 -13.21
CA ASN A 137 7.73 29.70 -12.88
C ASN A 137 7.88 30.75 -11.76
N THR A 138 6.98 30.76 -10.77
CA THR A 138 7.18 31.59 -9.58
C THR A 138 8.34 31.03 -8.75
N PRO A 139 9.40 31.81 -8.49
CA PRO A 139 10.47 31.40 -7.58
C PRO A 139 9.86 31.11 -6.21
N ARG A 140 10.17 29.94 -5.64
CA ARG A 140 9.87 29.68 -4.23
C ARG A 140 10.75 30.61 -3.40
N LEU A 141 10.12 31.56 -2.72
CA LEU A 141 10.70 32.33 -1.62
C LEU A 141 10.89 31.42 -0.39
#